data_AF-A0A7X9DWK8-F1
#
_entry.id   AF-A0A7X9DWK8-F1
#
_cell.length_a   1.000
_cell.length_b   1.000
_cell.length_c   1.000
_cell.angle_alpha   90.00
_cell.angle_beta   90.00
_cell.angle_gamma   90.00
#
_symmetry.space_group_name_H-M   'P 1'
#
loop_
_entity.id
_entity.type
_entity.pdbx_description
1 polymer ?
#
loop_
_entity_poly.entity_id
_entity_poly.type
_entity_poly.pdbx_seq_one_letter_code
_entity_poly.pdbx_strand_id
1 'polypeptide(L)'
;MFTHRTDLTSLPLSREQVVAIIESINTPFVAVEGRTNQQAKAFIVGVRNPSGQFSIFIYLHLLEDRACVIWCCDPPEIPMNAYHQFEVEALQFVESMGFMVDNLHFRNLPPDQQEAMLTALPLTHTNLAAFARQSAGGEAGADGQEPLDLSPLEEGVIELQEEAAPEAPAGPVLPPEARAKLARLLGSF
;
A
#
# COMPACT_ATOMS: atom_id res chain seq x y z
N MET A 1 23.40 -5.97 2.93
CA MET A 1 23.33 -7.04 1.88
C MET A 1 22.24 -8.05 2.24
N PHE A 2 21.60 -8.67 1.24
CA PHE A 2 20.49 -9.61 1.41
C PHE A 2 20.80 -10.99 0.83
N THR A 3 20.41 -12.05 1.54
CA THR A 3 20.66 -13.45 1.17
C THR A 3 19.35 -14.20 0.98
N HIS A 4 19.24 -14.97 -0.11
CA HIS A 4 18.06 -15.76 -0.45
C HIS A 4 17.82 -16.87 0.59
N ARG A 5 16.57 -17.02 1.04
CA ARG A 5 16.10 -17.97 2.04
C ARG A 5 15.25 -19.05 1.38
N THR A 6 15.90 -20.10 0.91
CA THR A 6 15.24 -21.28 0.31
C THR A 6 14.52 -22.15 1.32
N ASP A 7 14.77 -21.94 2.61
CA ASP A 7 14.16 -22.65 3.73
C ASP A 7 12.79 -22.09 4.14
N LEU A 8 12.38 -20.94 3.58
CA LEU A 8 11.14 -20.26 3.92
C LEU A 8 10.19 -20.19 2.72
N THR A 9 8.91 -20.46 2.97
CA THR A 9 7.81 -20.28 2.01
C THR A 9 6.73 -19.30 2.51
N SER A 10 6.88 -18.85 3.75
CA SER A 10 6.06 -17.84 4.42
C SER A 10 6.89 -17.24 5.56
N LEU A 11 6.47 -16.09 6.07
CA LEU A 11 7.08 -15.43 7.21
C LEU A 11 6.25 -15.73 8.48
N PRO A 12 6.85 -16.28 9.55
CA PRO A 12 6.15 -16.57 10.80
C PRO A 12 6.00 -15.28 11.63
N LEU A 13 5.21 -14.33 11.14
CA LEU A 13 5.05 -13.01 11.72
C LEU A 13 3.97 -13.01 12.81
N SER A 14 4.29 -12.46 13.98
CA SER A 14 3.28 -11.99 14.92
C SER A 14 3.11 -10.48 14.80
N ARG A 15 1.91 -9.98 15.12
CA ARG A 15 1.61 -8.54 15.14
C ARG A 15 2.59 -7.78 16.03
N GLU A 16 2.98 -8.32 17.17
CA GLU A 16 3.86 -7.63 18.13
C GLU A 16 5.28 -7.46 17.58
N GLN A 17 5.72 -8.38 16.72
CA GLN A 17 7.08 -8.40 16.18
C GLN A 17 7.28 -7.48 14.99
N VAL A 18 6.24 -7.24 14.18
CA VAL A 18 6.36 -6.41 12.98
C VAL A 18 6.76 -4.98 13.37
N VAL A 19 7.66 -4.36 12.62
CA VAL A 19 8.10 -2.97 12.84
C VAL A 19 7.58 -2.09 11.71
N ALA A 20 7.73 -2.57 10.48
CA ALA A 20 7.24 -1.91 9.28
C ALA A 20 6.81 -2.96 8.25
N ILE A 21 5.81 -2.60 7.44
CA ILE A 21 5.50 -3.29 6.19
C ILE A 21 5.45 -2.22 5.10
N ILE A 22 6.26 -2.43 4.06
CA ILE A 22 6.31 -1.61 2.87
C ILE A 22 5.91 -2.51 1.71
N GLU A 23 4.89 -2.13 0.94
CA GLU A 23 4.33 -2.93 -0.15
C GLU A 23 4.57 -2.24 -1.50
N SER A 24 4.77 -3.03 -2.55
CA SER A 24 4.79 -2.52 -3.92
C SER A 24 3.43 -2.00 -4.37
N ILE A 25 3.39 -0.77 -4.87
CA ILE A 25 2.20 -0.15 -5.47
C ILE A 25 2.05 -0.47 -6.97
N ASN A 26 3.07 -1.07 -7.58
CA ASN A 26 3.05 -1.57 -8.94
C ASN A 26 3.37 -3.08 -9.00
N THR A 27 3.17 -3.70 -10.17
CA THR A 27 3.41 -5.13 -10.40
C THR A 27 4.26 -5.37 -11.66
N PRO A 28 5.57 -5.04 -11.63
CA PRO A 28 6.47 -5.25 -12.76
C PRO A 28 6.65 -6.75 -13.06
N PHE A 29 7.09 -7.04 -14.29
CA PHE A 29 7.61 -8.36 -14.63
C PHE A 29 9.02 -8.53 -14.07
N VAL A 30 9.25 -9.60 -13.31
CA VAL A 30 10.55 -9.91 -12.71
C VAL A 30 11.03 -11.28 -13.14
N ALA A 31 12.33 -11.35 -13.46
CA ALA A 31 13.02 -12.60 -13.71
C ALA A 31 13.73 -13.05 -12.43
N VAL A 32 13.22 -14.11 -11.81
CA VAL A 32 13.87 -14.76 -10.66
C VAL A 32 14.59 -16.01 -11.15
N GLU A 33 15.78 -16.27 -10.60
CA GLU A 33 16.56 -17.47 -10.93
C GLU A 33 15.74 -18.75 -10.76
N GLY A 34 15.76 -19.61 -11.78
CA GLY A 34 15.02 -20.88 -11.80
C GLY A 34 13.52 -20.75 -12.06
N ARG A 35 13.00 -19.56 -12.39
CA ARG A 35 11.58 -19.31 -12.64
C ARG A 35 11.33 -18.55 -13.92
N THR A 36 10.11 -18.68 -14.45
CA THR A 36 9.65 -17.91 -15.60
C THR A 36 9.46 -16.44 -15.21
N ASN A 37 9.82 -15.54 -16.12
CA ASN A 37 9.53 -14.11 -15.99
C ASN A 37 8.01 -13.90 -15.90
N GLN A 38 7.56 -13.24 -14.85
CA GLN A 38 6.14 -13.07 -14.54
C GLN A 38 5.92 -11.82 -13.69
N GLN A 39 4.65 -11.40 -13.55
CA GLN A 39 4.31 -10.31 -12.64
C GLN A 39 4.50 -10.72 -11.18
N ALA A 40 4.98 -9.77 -10.38
CA ALA A 40 5.15 -9.98 -8.96
C ALA A 40 4.69 -8.78 -8.14
N LYS A 41 4.43 -9.02 -6.85
CA LYS A 41 4.37 -7.98 -5.80
C LYS A 41 5.57 -8.11 -4.88
N ALA A 42 6.08 -7.00 -4.39
CA ALA A 42 7.16 -6.96 -3.40
C ALA A 42 6.65 -6.46 -2.05
N PHE A 43 7.25 -6.99 -0.99
CA PHE A 43 7.04 -6.52 0.37
C PHE A 43 8.38 -6.46 1.08
N ILE A 44 8.63 -5.38 1.82
CA ILE A 44 9.73 -5.29 2.77
C ILE A 44 9.11 -5.32 4.17
N VAL A 45 9.59 -6.26 4.99
CA VAL A 45 9.07 -6.47 6.34
C VAL A 45 10.22 -6.35 7.33
N GLY A 46 10.16 -5.33 8.17
CA GLY A 46 11.02 -5.23 9.35
C GLY A 46 10.37 -5.95 10.52
N VAL A 47 11.15 -6.75 11.25
CA VAL A 47 10.69 -7.44 12.46
C VAL A 47 11.65 -7.22 13.61
N ARG A 48 11.12 -7.23 14.83
CA ARG A 48 11.86 -7.27 16.09
C ARG A 48 11.87 -8.70 16.61
N ASN A 49 13.06 -9.26 16.75
CA ASN A 49 13.28 -10.62 17.23
C ASN A 49 13.18 -10.70 18.75
N PRO A 50 12.95 -11.90 19.31
CA PRO A 50 12.97 -12.12 20.77
C PRO A 50 14.30 -11.70 21.44
N SER A 51 15.41 -11.72 20.69
CA SER A 51 16.73 -11.23 21.14
C SER A 51 16.76 -9.72 21.39
N GLY A 52 15.75 -8.97 20.92
CA GLY A 52 15.72 -7.51 20.92
C GLY A 52 16.37 -6.89 19.68
N GLN A 53 17.05 -7.69 18.86
CA GLN A 53 17.59 -7.30 17.56
C GLN A 53 16.49 -7.31 16.49
N PHE A 54 16.84 -6.90 15.28
CA PHE A 54 15.91 -6.74 14.18
C PHE A 54 16.31 -7.62 13.00
N SER A 55 15.35 -7.98 12.16
CA SER A 55 15.58 -8.58 10.85
C SER A 55 14.78 -7.82 9.81
N ILE A 56 15.28 -7.79 8.57
CA ILE A 56 14.54 -7.27 7.43
C ILE A 56 14.41 -8.38 6.41
N PHE A 57 13.17 -8.62 5.98
CA PHE A 57 12.84 -9.56 4.93
C PHE A 57 12.37 -8.82 3.69
N ILE A 58 12.82 -9.28 2.53
CA ILE A 58 12.27 -8.90 1.23
C ILE A 58 11.49 -10.12 0.73
N TYR A 59 10.20 -9.96 0.47
CA TYR A 59 9.32 -11.01 0.02
C TYR A 59 8.76 -10.64 -1.35
N LEU A 60 8.99 -11.49 -2.34
CA LEU A 60 8.35 -11.39 -3.65
C LEU A 60 7.23 -12.42 -3.74
N HIS A 61 6.00 -11.96 -4.01
CA HIS A 61 4.87 -12.80 -4.36
C HIS A 61 4.80 -12.93 -5.89
N LEU A 62 5.05 -14.12 -6.41
CA LEU A 62 4.99 -14.44 -7.83
C LEU A 62 3.56 -14.86 -8.19
N LEU A 63 2.86 -14.02 -8.97
CA LEU A 63 1.41 -14.10 -9.10
C LEU A 63 0.95 -15.31 -9.94
N GLU A 64 1.71 -15.68 -10.97
CA GLU A 64 1.36 -16.78 -11.87
C GLU A 64 1.72 -18.12 -11.25
N ASP A 65 2.95 -18.25 -10.73
CA ASP A 65 3.44 -19.46 -10.06
C ASP A 65 2.73 -19.73 -8.73
N ARG A 66 2.10 -18.71 -8.14
CA ARG A 66 1.53 -18.75 -6.78
C ARG A 66 2.58 -19.24 -5.78
N ALA A 67 3.75 -18.62 -5.88
CA ALA A 67 4.92 -18.94 -5.09
C ALA A 67 5.52 -17.66 -4.51
N CYS A 68 6.48 -17.82 -3.60
CA CYS A 68 7.24 -16.69 -3.09
C CYS A 68 8.73 -16.92 -3.18
N VAL A 69 9.45 -15.81 -3.04
CA VAL A 69 10.90 -15.76 -2.98
C VAL A 69 11.25 -14.80 -1.86
N ILE A 70 12.06 -15.26 -0.91
CA ILE A 70 12.31 -14.54 0.33
C ILE A 70 13.80 -14.29 0.47
N TRP A 71 14.19 -13.05 0.72
CA TRP A 71 15.53 -12.70 1.16
C TRP A 71 15.49 -12.19 2.59
N CYS A 72 16.57 -12.40 3.32
CA CYS A 72 16.78 -11.85 4.66
C CYS A 72 18.09 -11.05 4.66
N CYS A 73 18.17 -10.03 5.52
CA CYS A 73 19.43 -9.31 5.73
C CYS A 73 20.55 -10.26 6.17
N ASP A 74 21.79 -9.90 5.84
CA ASP A 74 23.00 -10.60 6.29
C ASP A 74 23.91 -9.61 7.03
N PRO A 75 24.15 -9.78 8.34
CA PRO A 75 23.68 -10.87 9.20
C PRO A 75 22.16 -10.89 9.40
N PRO A 76 21.56 -12.06 9.73
CA PRO A 76 20.11 -12.21 9.86
C PRO A 76 19.51 -11.42 11.02
N GLU A 77 20.31 -11.08 12.03
CA GLU A 77 19.91 -10.19 13.12
C GLU A 77 20.84 -8.98 13.16
N ILE A 78 20.24 -7.78 13.11
CA ILE A 78 20.93 -6.50 13.11
C ILE A 78 20.52 -5.65 14.32
N PRO A 79 21.43 -4.84 14.89
CA PRO A 79 21.10 -3.94 15.98
C PRO A 79 20.23 -2.76 15.51
N MET A 80 19.51 -2.14 16.44
CA MET A 80 18.60 -1.02 16.16
C MET A 80 19.26 0.15 15.40
N ASN A 81 20.52 0.47 15.72
CA ASN A 81 21.24 1.56 15.07
C ASN A 81 21.61 1.28 13.61
N ALA A 82 21.59 0.01 13.19
CA ALA A 82 21.82 -0.41 11.80
C ALA A 82 20.51 -0.60 11.02
N TYR A 83 19.37 -0.74 11.70
CA TYR A 83 18.08 -1.06 11.09
C TYR A 83 17.73 -0.14 9.91
N HIS A 84 17.83 1.18 10.10
CA HIS A 84 17.46 2.15 9.07
C HIS A 84 18.35 2.03 7.82
N GLN A 85 19.65 1.75 7.98
CA GLN A 85 20.54 1.55 6.84
C GLN A 85 20.10 0.33 6.02
N PHE A 86 19.81 -0.79 6.67
CA PHE A 86 19.36 -2.01 5.98
C PHE A 86 17.97 -1.84 5.34
N GLU A 87 17.10 -1.00 5.91
CA GLU A 87 15.81 -0.65 5.32
C GLU A 87 16.01 0.12 4.01
N VAL A 88 16.92 1.09 3.98
CA VAL A 88 17.31 1.82 2.75
C VAL A 88 17.92 0.87 1.72
N GLU A 89 18.78 -0.07 2.13
CA GLU A 89 19.31 -1.09 1.23
C GLU A 89 18.21 -2.01 0.67
N ALA A 90 17.20 -2.36 1.47
CA ALA A 90 16.05 -3.16 1.02
C ALA A 90 15.21 -2.41 -0.02
N LEU A 91 14.97 -1.11 0.21
CA LEU A 91 14.29 -0.23 -0.74
C LEU A 91 15.02 -0.20 -2.08
N GLN A 92 16.33 0.07 -2.05
CA GLN A 92 17.15 0.09 -3.27
C GLN A 92 17.15 -1.25 -3.99
N PHE A 93 17.15 -2.36 -3.24
CA PHE A 93 17.08 -3.70 -3.81
C PHE A 93 15.79 -3.92 -4.61
N VAL A 94 14.62 -3.61 -4.04
CA VAL A 94 13.34 -3.79 -4.75
C VAL A 94 13.16 -2.77 -5.87
N GLU A 95 13.62 -1.52 -5.68
CA GLU A 95 13.60 -0.49 -6.72
C GLU A 95 14.46 -0.88 -7.93
N SER A 96 15.60 -1.55 -7.71
CA SER A 96 16.45 -2.06 -8.79
C SER A 96 15.76 -3.13 -9.66
N MET A 97 14.75 -3.81 -9.13
CA MET A 97 13.89 -4.75 -9.86
C MET A 97 12.69 -4.07 -10.53
N GLY A 98 12.54 -2.75 -10.40
CA GLY A 98 11.46 -1.96 -10.99
C GLY A 98 10.22 -1.79 -10.09
N PHE A 99 10.30 -2.18 -8.82
CA PHE A 99 9.21 -1.94 -7.88
C PHE A 99 9.19 -0.48 -7.43
N MET A 100 7.99 0.09 -7.39
CA MET A 100 7.68 1.28 -6.63
C MET A 100 6.97 0.82 -5.38
N VAL A 101 7.34 1.35 -4.22
CA VAL A 101 6.82 0.87 -2.94
C VAL A 101 6.30 2.01 -2.08
N ASP A 102 5.37 1.67 -1.19
CA ASP A 102 4.81 2.59 -0.20
C ASP A 102 4.69 1.93 1.17
N ASN A 103 4.78 2.73 2.23
CA ASN A 103 4.69 2.25 3.60
C ASN A 103 3.23 2.08 4.01
N LEU A 104 2.85 0.89 4.49
CA LEU A 104 1.48 0.63 4.94
C LEU A 104 1.15 1.26 6.30
N HIS A 105 2.11 1.96 6.91
CA HIS A 105 2.00 2.59 8.22
C HIS A 105 1.48 1.63 9.30
N PHE A 106 1.91 0.37 9.25
CA PHE A 106 1.41 -0.74 10.06
C PHE A 106 1.23 -0.38 11.53
N ARG A 107 2.25 0.21 12.16
CA ARG A 107 2.26 0.55 13.60
C ARG A 107 1.21 1.59 13.99
N ASN A 108 0.71 2.37 13.03
CA ASN A 108 -0.28 3.41 13.26
C ASN A 108 -1.72 2.86 13.25
N LEU A 109 -1.90 1.62 12.78
CA LEU A 109 -3.22 0.97 12.75
C LEU A 109 -3.61 0.45 14.15
N PRO A 110 -4.90 0.42 14.50
CA PRO A 110 -5.41 -0.30 15.67
C PRO A 110 -5.04 -1.80 15.65
N PRO A 111 -4.88 -2.46 16.81
CA PRO A 111 -4.48 -3.88 16.88
C PRO A 111 -5.33 -4.82 16.00
N ASP A 112 -6.65 -4.67 16.01
CA ASP A 112 -7.55 -5.52 15.22
C ASP A 112 -7.33 -5.32 13.70
N GLN A 113 -7.04 -4.08 13.29
CA GLN A 113 -6.73 -3.77 11.89
C GLN A 113 -5.34 -4.26 11.48
N GLN A 114 -4.37 -4.22 12.40
CA GLN A 114 -3.05 -4.81 12.16
C GLN A 114 -3.13 -6.31 11.89
N GLU A 115 -3.93 -7.03 12.69
CA GLU A 115 -4.12 -8.47 12.54
C GLU A 115 -4.92 -8.82 11.27
N ALA A 116 -5.98 -8.06 10.99
CA ALA A 116 -6.71 -8.17 9.72
C ALA A 116 -5.80 -7.93 8.52
N MET A 117 -4.91 -6.94 8.59
CA MET A 117 -3.94 -6.66 7.53
C MET A 117 -2.93 -7.79 7.35
N LEU A 118 -2.35 -8.34 8.43
CA LEU A 118 -1.44 -9.50 8.31
C LEU A 118 -2.12 -10.72 7.71
N THR A 119 -3.41 -10.91 7.99
CA THR A 119 -4.23 -11.99 7.42
C THR A 119 -4.58 -11.73 5.95
N ALA A 120 -4.69 -10.48 5.54
CA ALA A 120 -4.96 -10.12 4.14
C ALA A 120 -3.72 -10.22 3.25
N LEU A 121 -2.51 -10.29 3.82
CA LEU A 121 -1.26 -10.31 3.07
C LEU A 121 -0.79 -11.75 2.76
N PRO A 122 -0.16 -11.98 1.59
CA PRO A 122 0.35 -13.31 1.22
C PRO A 122 1.51 -13.78 2.11
N LEU A 123 2.16 -12.84 2.83
CA LEU A 123 3.37 -13.03 3.63
C LEU A 123 3.26 -14.15 4.67
N THR A 124 2.09 -14.29 5.29
CA THR A 124 1.82 -15.22 6.40
C THR A 124 1.27 -16.57 5.91
N HIS A 125 1.00 -16.71 4.61
CA HIS A 125 0.33 -17.88 4.04
C HIS A 125 1.34 -18.87 3.45
N THR A 126 1.38 -20.09 3.99
CA THR A 126 2.20 -21.17 3.43
C THR A 126 1.65 -21.70 2.10
N ASN A 127 0.33 -21.60 1.87
CA ASN A 127 -0.32 -22.04 0.64
C ASN A 127 -0.91 -20.85 -0.13
N LEU A 128 -0.09 -20.28 -1.01
CA LEU A 128 -0.47 -19.12 -1.82
C LEU A 128 -1.53 -19.43 -2.88
N ALA A 129 -1.67 -20.69 -3.30
CA ALA A 129 -2.77 -21.09 -4.18
C ALA A 129 -4.12 -21.13 -3.47
N ALA A 130 -4.15 -21.45 -2.17
CA ALA A 130 -5.35 -21.32 -1.36
C ALA A 130 -5.69 -19.84 -1.11
N PHE A 131 -4.68 -19.03 -0.76
CA PHE A 131 -4.82 -17.59 -0.59
C PHE A 131 -5.41 -16.91 -1.84
N ALA A 132 -4.86 -17.18 -3.03
CA ALA A 132 -5.36 -16.59 -4.28
C ALA A 132 -6.84 -16.90 -4.55
N ARG A 133 -7.32 -18.10 -4.18
CA ARG A 133 -8.75 -18.46 -4.31
C ARG A 133 -9.63 -17.69 -3.33
N GLN A 134 -9.16 -17.45 -2.11
CA GLN A 134 -9.87 -16.65 -1.11
C GLN A 134 -9.98 -15.19 -1.55
N SER A 135 -8.91 -14.61 -2.07
CA SER A 135 -8.91 -13.23 -2.58
C SER A 135 -9.81 -13.07 -3.81
N ALA A 136 -9.81 -14.04 -4.73
CA ALA A 136 -10.67 -14.01 -5.92
C ALA A 136 -12.16 -14.26 -5.60
N GLY A 137 -12.46 -15.03 -4.56
CA GLY A 137 -13.84 -15.31 -4.13
C GLY A 137 -14.51 -14.16 -3.36
N GLY A 138 -13.75 -13.16 -2.91
CA GLY A 138 -14.26 -12.00 -2.17
C GLY A 138 -15.01 -10.97 -3.02
N GLU A 139 -14.87 -11.01 -4.36
CA GLU A 139 -15.59 -10.11 -5.26
C GLU A 139 -16.95 -10.68 -5.74
N ALA A 140 -17.25 -11.96 -5.46
CA ALA A 140 -18.49 -12.61 -5.89
C ALA A 140 -19.65 -12.51 -4.86
N GLY A 141 -19.55 -11.59 -3.91
CA GLY A 141 -20.50 -11.43 -2.79
C GLY A 141 -21.16 -10.06 -2.66
N ALA A 142 -21.11 -9.24 -3.71
CA ALA A 142 -21.84 -7.96 -3.80
C ALA A 142 -23.02 -8.04 -4.79
N ASP A 143 -23.69 -9.20 -4.90
CA ASP A 143 -25.00 -9.30 -5.54
C ASP A 143 -26.08 -8.85 -4.54
N GLY A 144 -26.22 -7.53 -4.46
CA GLY A 144 -27.27 -6.83 -3.71
C GLY A 144 -27.53 -5.41 -4.23
N GLN A 145 -27.01 -5.07 -5.40
CA GLN A 145 -27.38 -3.85 -6.12
C GLN A 145 -28.11 -4.28 -7.39
N GLU A 146 -29.40 -3.96 -7.43
CA GLU A 146 -30.24 -4.10 -8.62
C GLU A 146 -29.50 -3.53 -9.84
N PRO A 147 -29.51 -4.25 -10.97
CA PRO A 147 -28.93 -3.71 -12.20
C PRO A 147 -29.66 -2.41 -12.54
N LEU A 148 -28.93 -1.31 -12.64
CA LEU A 148 -29.44 -0.09 -13.26
C LEU A 148 -29.87 -0.45 -14.68
N ASP A 149 -31.18 -0.39 -14.91
CA ASP A 149 -31.83 -0.56 -16.20
C ASP A 149 -31.32 0.53 -17.16
N LEU A 150 -30.35 0.17 -17.99
CA LEU A 150 -29.83 1.00 -19.08
C LEU A 150 -30.61 0.72 -20.37
N SER A 151 -31.93 0.71 -20.30
CA SER A 151 -32.75 0.81 -21.51
C SER A 151 -32.47 2.14 -22.22
N PRO A 152 -32.30 2.15 -23.56
CA PRO A 152 -32.04 3.38 -24.30
C PRO A 152 -33.25 4.32 -24.16
N LEU A 153 -33.03 5.51 -23.62
CA LEU A 153 -34.03 6.56 -23.62
C LEU A 153 -34.31 6.95 -25.08
N GLU A 154 -35.53 6.71 -25.55
CA GLU A 154 -36.03 7.22 -26.83
C GLU A 154 -35.84 8.75 -26.87
N GLU A 155 -35.40 9.27 -28.02
CA GLU A 155 -35.23 10.69 -28.30
C GLU A 155 -36.54 11.47 -28.12
N GLY A 156 -36.81 11.90 -26.89
CA GLY A 156 -37.79 12.92 -26.56
C GLY A 156 -37.13 14.29 -26.63
N VAL A 157 -37.49 15.07 -27.64
CA VAL A 157 -37.11 16.48 -27.82
C VAL A 157 -37.35 17.25 -26.51
N ILE A 158 -36.28 17.68 -25.85
CA ILE A 158 -36.36 18.57 -24.69
C ILE A 158 -36.41 20.01 -25.22
N GLU A 159 -37.57 20.64 -25.04
CA GLU A 159 -37.79 22.06 -25.25
C GLU A 159 -36.94 22.85 -24.24
N LEU A 160 -35.99 23.64 -24.73
CA LEU A 160 -35.13 24.48 -23.90
C LEU A 160 -35.97 25.60 -23.27
N GLN A 161 -36.41 25.40 -22.02
CA GLN A 161 -36.82 26.50 -21.15
C GLN A 161 -35.56 27.15 -20.56
N GLU A 162 -35.39 28.43 -20.91
CA GLU A 162 -34.39 29.34 -20.37
C GLU A 162 -34.70 29.59 -18.89
N GLU A 163 -34.07 28.80 -18.00
CA GLU A 163 -34.12 29.02 -16.56
C GLU A 163 -32.86 29.77 -16.09
N ALA A 164 -33.11 30.82 -15.32
CA ALA A 164 -32.15 31.85 -14.96
C ALA A 164 -30.96 31.35 -14.12
N ALA A 165 -29.82 32.01 -14.32
CA ALA A 165 -28.57 31.75 -13.62
C ALA A 165 -28.71 31.80 -12.07
N PRO A 166 -28.19 30.81 -11.33
CA PRO A 166 -28.02 30.95 -9.90
C PRO A 166 -26.84 31.88 -9.57
N GLU A 167 -27.15 32.90 -8.77
CA GLU A 167 -26.23 33.85 -8.14
C GLU A 167 -25.06 33.16 -7.42
N ALA A 168 -23.87 33.70 -7.62
CA ALA A 168 -22.66 33.27 -6.93
C ALA A 168 -22.74 33.54 -5.41
N PRO A 169 -22.23 32.64 -4.55
CA PRO A 169 -22.10 32.93 -3.14
C PRO A 169 -21.06 34.04 -2.90
N ALA A 170 -21.50 35.10 -2.24
CA ALA A 170 -20.68 36.22 -1.81
C ALA A 170 -19.52 35.73 -0.92
N GLY A 171 -18.29 36.04 -1.33
CA GLY A 171 -17.12 35.90 -0.46
C GLY A 171 -17.21 36.81 0.78
N PRO A 172 -16.46 36.52 1.85
CA PRO A 172 -16.51 37.30 3.07
C PRO A 172 -16.03 38.74 2.82
N VAL A 173 -16.96 39.70 2.93
CA VAL A 173 -16.67 41.13 2.90
C VAL A 173 -16.07 41.54 4.24
N LEU A 174 -14.79 41.90 4.24
CA LEU A 174 -14.14 42.46 5.43
C LEU A 174 -14.73 43.84 5.77
N PRO A 175 -15.07 44.11 7.05
CA PRO A 175 -15.54 45.42 7.48
C PRO A 175 -14.45 46.52 7.31
N PRO A 176 -14.85 47.79 7.10
CA PRO A 176 -13.94 48.87 6.73
C PRO A 176 -12.83 49.15 7.77
N GLU A 177 -13.05 48.83 9.04
CA GLU A 177 -12.03 48.96 10.10
C GLU A 177 -10.88 47.94 9.95
N ALA A 178 -11.15 46.75 9.39
CA ALA A 178 -10.13 45.72 9.17
C ALA A 178 -9.18 46.10 8.01
N ARG A 179 -9.68 46.87 7.02
CA ARG A 179 -8.88 47.37 5.89
C ARG A 179 -7.83 48.40 6.33
N ALA A 180 -8.15 49.27 7.28
CA ALA A 180 -7.22 50.30 7.77
C ALA A 180 -6.07 49.72 8.62
N LYS A 181 -6.28 48.60 9.33
CA LYS A 181 -5.22 47.91 10.10
C LYS A 181 -4.23 47.15 9.21
N LEU A 182 -4.70 46.56 8.11
CA LEU A 182 -3.83 45.81 7.17
C LEU A 182 -2.87 46.72 6.39
N ALA A 183 -3.33 47.92 5.97
CA ALA A 183 -2.46 48.88 5.27
C ALA A 183 -1.34 49.45 6.17
N ARG A 184 -1.52 49.46 7.49
CA ARG A 184 -0.52 49.94 8.45
C ARG A 184 0.56 48.91 8.81
N LEU A 185 0.29 47.62 8.59
CA LEU A 185 1.22 46.52 8.88
C LEU A 185 2.17 46.20 7.73
N LEU A 186 1.81 46.57 6.49
CA LEU A 186 2.62 46.33 5.28
C LEU A 186 3.48 47.52 4.85
N GLY A 187 3.48 48.62 5.62
CA GLY A 187 4.26 49.84 5.35
C GLY A 187 5.45 50.07 6.28
N SER A 188 5.84 49.07 7.09
CA SER A 188 6.95 49.18 8.05
C SER A 188 8.01 48.08 7.88
N PHE A 189 8.33 47.73 6.63
CA PHE A 189 9.60 47.12 6.24
C PHE A 189 10.14 47.81 4.99
#